data_AF-A0A538GDD7-F1
#
_entry.id   AF-A0A538GDD7-F1
#
_cell.length_a   1.000
_cell.length_b   1.000
_cell.length_c   1.000
_cell.angle_alpha   90.00
_cell.angle_beta   90.00
_cell.angle_gamma   90.00
#
_symmetry.space_group_name_H-M   'P 1'
#
loop_
_entity.id
_entity.type
_entity.pdbx_description
1 polymer ?
#
loop_
_entity_poly.entity_id
_entity_poly.type
_entity_poly.pdbx_seq_one_letter_code
_entity_poly.pdbx_strand_id
1 'polypeptide(L)'
;MDNDKAQRDEPESGEPEQGQEHAFGELRHYVPAEILNVSFPGAVRGYDRHAVDAHIKRVNRLIAEIKVSSSPRAAVRHALEQTEQQVSGLLERARETADEITTSSRREAETEADGIKARAAELLVNANAEADATKAEAEKFLADAKTEAETVLANARAVAEDILLRSRLEAENIVTLARGEADERRQQLQAELASLRDQTEGRMREFQADTAGVWEQRRQLLEQMRGLAGRLVDLADAAADREPDQPDLLEALEPKTQAETEPQLSNRDEADSTMPIANADEATDGGTRKAPKKIAGKTRHTRDRRAG
;
A
#
# COMPACT_ATOMS: atom_id res chain seq x y z
N MET A 1 6.85 9.27 54.32
CA MET A 1 6.11 10.10 55.29
C MET A 1 6.58 9.62 56.65
N ASP A 2 7.79 10.07 56.99
CA ASP A 2 8.35 10.02 58.32
C ASP A 2 8.12 11.40 58.96
N ASN A 3 8.24 11.43 60.28
CA ASN A 3 8.07 12.55 61.19
C ASN A 3 6.62 12.89 61.57
N ASP A 4 6.32 13.18 62.83
CA ASP A 4 7.06 13.01 64.06
C ASP A 4 6.01 13.14 65.16
N LYS A 5 6.27 12.49 66.29
CA LYS A 5 5.40 12.49 67.44
C LYS A 5 5.17 13.91 67.93
N ALA A 6 3.90 14.28 68.04
CA ALA A 6 3.45 15.42 68.81
C ALA A 6 3.73 15.17 70.30
N GLN A 7 4.93 15.54 70.76
CA GLN A 7 5.15 15.93 72.14
C GLN A 7 4.67 17.38 72.26
N ARG A 8 3.45 17.59 72.77
CA ARG A 8 3.05 18.90 73.29
C ARG A 8 3.35 18.89 74.77
N ASP A 9 4.34 19.68 75.14
CA ASP A 9 4.62 20.10 76.50
C ASP A 9 3.36 20.73 77.09
N GLU A 10 3.00 20.27 78.28
CA GLU A 10 2.05 20.97 79.13
C GLU A 10 2.68 22.28 79.60
N PRO A 11 2.03 23.43 79.43
CA PRO A 11 2.29 24.56 80.30
C PRO A 11 1.52 24.31 81.60
N GLU A 12 2.30 23.87 82.59
CA GLU A 12 2.08 24.01 84.03
C GLU A 12 1.30 25.30 84.32
N SER A 13 -0.01 25.17 84.51
CA SER A 13 -0.88 26.26 84.94
C SER A 13 -0.60 26.51 86.41
N GLY A 14 0.41 27.34 86.66
CA GLY A 14 0.61 27.98 87.95
C GLY A 14 -0.65 28.72 88.35
N GLU A 15 -1.25 28.27 89.44
CA GLU A 15 -2.28 28.97 90.18
C GLU A 15 -1.73 30.35 90.57
N PRO A 16 -2.33 31.48 90.14
CA PRO A 16 -2.20 32.67 90.94
C PRO A 16 -3.13 32.47 92.13
N GLU A 17 -2.52 32.28 93.30
CA GLU A 17 -3.12 32.58 94.59
C GLU A 17 -3.76 33.98 94.52
N GLN A 18 -5.05 34.04 94.20
CA GLN A 18 -5.84 35.24 94.44
C GLN A 18 -6.24 35.20 95.90
N GLY A 19 -5.26 35.61 96.72
CA GLY A 19 -5.47 35.99 98.09
C GLY A 19 -6.69 36.90 98.18
N GLN A 20 -7.56 36.54 99.11
CA GLN A 20 -8.41 37.41 99.92
C GLN A 20 -8.20 38.94 99.72
N GLU A 21 -8.62 39.51 98.59
CA GLU A 21 -8.70 40.97 98.40
C GLU A 21 -10.11 41.45 98.05
N HIS A 22 -11.10 40.55 97.92
CA HIS A 22 -12.47 40.95 97.62
C HIS A 22 -13.32 41.34 98.85
N ALA A 23 -12.81 41.20 100.08
CA ALA A 23 -13.55 41.60 101.28
C ALA A 23 -13.45 43.11 101.61
N PHE A 24 -12.46 43.84 101.07
CA PHE A 24 -12.29 45.27 101.35
C PHE A 24 -12.88 46.21 100.29
N GLY A 25 -13.32 45.69 99.13
CA GLY A 25 -13.91 46.49 98.05
C GLY A 25 -15.35 46.91 98.31
N GLU A 26 -16.15 46.02 98.93
CA GLU A 26 -17.58 46.29 99.22
C GLU A 26 -17.78 47.36 100.29
N LEU A 27 -16.84 47.49 101.24
CA LEU A 27 -16.89 48.47 102.34
C LEU A 27 -16.53 49.91 101.91
N ARG A 28 -15.98 50.13 100.71
CA ARG A 28 -15.61 51.48 100.23
C ARG A 28 -16.81 52.36 99.85
N HIS A 29 -18.01 51.79 99.81
CA HIS A 29 -19.21 52.44 99.27
C HIS A 29 -20.19 52.93 100.35
N TYR A 30 -19.95 52.57 101.62
CA TYR A 30 -20.83 52.92 102.72
C TYR A 30 -20.05 53.62 103.84
N VAL A 31 -20.16 54.96 103.88
CA VAL A 31 -19.82 55.74 105.07
C VAL A 31 -21.14 55.96 105.82
N PRO A 32 -21.34 55.34 107.00
CA PRO A 32 -22.53 55.53 107.81
C PRO A 32 -22.79 57.01 108.07
N ALA A 33 -24.06 57.43 108.06
CA ALA A 33 -24.46 58.82 108.35
C ALA A 33 -23.97 59.29 109.73
N GLU A 34 -23.75 58.36 110.65
CA GLU A 34 -23.18 58.56 111.99
C GLU A 34 -21.76 59.14 111.95
N ILE A 35 -20.96 58.83 110.92
CA ILE A 35 -19.58 59.34 110.75
C ILE A 35 -19.58 60.73 110.08
N LEU A 36 -20.59 61.00 109.26
CA LEU A 36 -20.76 62.31 108.62
C LEU A 36 -21.31 63.37 109.59
N ASN A 37 -22.09 62.92 110.57
CA ASN A 37 -22.77 63.75 111.58
C ASN A 37 -22.36 63.38 113.01
N VAL A 38 -21.06 63.35 113.30
CA VAL A 38 -20.54 63.05 114.65
C VAL A 38 -20.71 64.27 115.56
N SER A 39 -21.26 64.04 116.76
CA SER A 39 -21.32 65.03 117.84
C SER A 39 -20.39 64.60 118.97
N PHE A 40 -19.44 65.47 119.35
CA PHE A 40 -18.48 65.19 120.42
C PHE A 40 -18.92 65.84 121.75
N PRO A 41 -18.80 65.15 122.90
CA PRO A 41 -19.06 65.73 124.22
C PRO A 41 -18.10 66.87 124.57
N GLY A 42 -18.58 67.93 125.21
CA GLY A 42 -17.75 69.06 125.64
C GLY A 42 -16.98 68.75 126.93
N ALA A 43 -15.66 68.92 126.92
CA ALA A 43 -14.79 68.81 128.09
C ALA A 43 -14.16 70.16 128.46
N VAL A 44 -13.84 70.36 129.74
CA VAL A 44 -13.25 71.61 130.29
C VAL A 44 -11.88 71.96 129.64
N ARG A 45 -11.22 70.98 129.02
CA ARG A 45 -10.01 71.16 128.21
C ARG A 45 -10.09 70.24 127.00
N GLY A 46 -10.08 70.80 125.80
CA GLY A 46 -10.24 70.06 124.55
C GLY A 46 -9.87 70.88 123.31
N TYR A 47 -9.96 70.25 122.14
CA TYR A 47 -9.73 70.91 120.86
C TYR A 47 -10.79 72.00 120.60
N ASP A 48 -10.38 73.08 119.93
CA ASP A 48 -11.30 74.17 119.58
C ASP A 48 -12.43 73.65 118.67
N ARG A 49 -13.66 73.82 119.14
CA ARG A 49 -14.88 73.39 118.45
C ARG A 49 -14.97 73.95 117.03
N HIS A 50 -14.61 75.22 116.82
CA HIS A 50 -14.68 75.85 115.50
C HIS A 50 -13.63 75.28 114.53
N ALA A 51 -12.42 75.02 115.02
CA ALA A 51 -11.35 74.38 114.25
C ALA A 51 -11.68 72.92 113.89
N VAL A 52 -12.29 72.17 114.83
CA VAL A 52 -12.76 70.80 114.62
C VAL A 52 -13.92 70.76 113.62
N ASP A 53 -14.92 71.63 113.74
CA ASP A 53 -16.03 71.72 112.78
C ASP A 53 -15.53 72.06 111.36
N ALA A 54 -14.56 72.98 111.24
CA ALA A 54 -13.95 73.30 109.96
C ALA A 54 -13.15 72.12 109.38
N HIS A 55 -12.47 71.34 110.23
CA HIS A 55 -11.77 70.13 109.83
C HIS A 55 -12.76 69.02 109.38
N ILE A 56 -13.84 68.77 110.14
CA ILE A 56 -14.89 67.82 109.78
C ILE A 56 -15.57 68.21 108.46
N LYS A 57 -15.86 69.50 108.24
CA LYS A 57 -16.40 69.98 106.95
C LYS A 57 -15.44 69.71 105.78
N ARG A 58 -14.13 69.89 105.97
CA ARG A 58 -13.12 69.55 104.95
C ARG A 58 -13.05 68.04 104.70
N VAL A 59 -13.09 67.23 105.76
CA VAL A 59 -13.08 65.77 105.66
C VAL A 59 -14.36 65.26 104.98
N ASN A 60 -15.54 65.76 105.36
CA ASN A 60 -16.82 65.42 104.73
C ASN A 60 -16.86 65.83 103.26
N ARG A 61 -16.25 66.97 102.89
CA ARG A 61 -16.07 67.37 101.49
C ARG A 61 -15.17 66.41 100.73
N LEU A 62 -14.03 66.02 101.31
CA LEU A 62 -13.10 65.06 100.71
C LEU A 62 -13.77 63.68 100.55
N ILE A 63 -14.55 63.25 101.55
CA ILE A 63 -15.36 62.02 101.48
C ILE A 63 -16.39 62.10 100.35
N ALA A 64 -17.05 63.25 100.15
CA ALA A 64 -18.00 63.44 99.05
C ALA A 64 -17.31 63.45 97.67
N GLU A 65 -16.17 64.12 97.52
CA GLU A 65 -15.38 64.13 96.29
C GLU A 65 -14.87 62.72 95.93
N ILE A 66 -14.38 61.95 96.92
CA ILE A 66 -14.00 60.55 96.75
C ILE A 66 -15.21 59.69 96.41
N LYS A 67 -16.38 59.90 97.01
CA LYS A 67 -17.60 59.14 96.68
C LYS A 67 -18.15 59.44 95.28
N VAL A 68 -17.91 60.64 94.76
CA VAL A 68 -18.25 61.03 93.39
C VAL A 68 -17.30 60.37 92.39
N SER A 69 -16.00 60.32 92.67
CA SER A 69 -15.01 59.64 91.82
C SER A 69 -15.00 58.12 91.95
N SER A 70 -15.35 57.58 93.13
CA SER A 70 -15.48 56.15 93.44
C SER A 70 -16.92 55.64 93.34
N SER A 71 -17.81 56.40 92.69
CA SER A 71 -19.21 55.99 92.53
C SER A 71 -19.29 54.70 91.70
N PRO A 72 -20.09 53.69 92.10
CA PRO A 72 -20.33 52.50 91.29
C PRO A 72 -20.75 52.83 89.85
N ARG A 73 -21.52 53.92 89.68
CA ARG A 73 -21.97 54.40 88.37
C ARG A 73 -20.83 54.99 87.52
N ALA A 74 -19.81 55.60 88.14
CA ALA A 74 -18.64 56.12 87.46
C ALA A 74 -17.68 54.98 87.04
N ALA A 75 -17.51 53.97 87.89
CA ALA A 75 -16.72 52.77 87.58
C ALA A 75 -17.32 51.97 86.43
N VAL A 76 -18.64 51.77 86.42
CA VAL A 76 -19.34 51.12 85.30
C VAL A 76 -19.20 51.92 84.00
N ARG A 77 -19.30 53.26 84.06
CA ARG A 77 -19.10 54.11 82.88
C ARG A 77 -17.68 53.99 82.34
N HIS A 78 -16.67 54.05 83.19
CA HIS A 78 -15.27 53.90 82.78
C HIS A 78 -15.00 52.52 82.18
N ALA A 79 -15.56 51.45 82.76
CA ALA A 79 -15.45 50.11 82.20
C ALA A 79 -16.15 50.00 80.82
N LEU A 80 -17.30 50.64 80.65
CA LEU A 80 -17.98 50.71 79.35
C LEU A 80 -17.13 51.47 78.33
N GLU A 81 -16.58 52.62 78.68
CA GLU A 81 -15.76 53.45 77.79
C GLU A 81 -14.43 52.76 77.42
N GLN A 82 -13.83 52.04 78.37
CA GLN A 82 -12.65 51.20 78.12
C GLN A 82 -12.98 50.00 77.22
N THR A 83 -14.12 49.36 77.42
CA THR A 83 -14.56 48.25 76.55
C THR A 83 -14.94 48.75 75.15
N GLU A 84 -15.55 49.92 75.01
CA GLU A 84 -15.79 50.57 73.72
C GLU A 84 -14.49 50.86 72.98
N GLN A 85 -13.46 51.38 73.66
CA GLN A 85 -12.13 51.59 73.08
C GLN A 85 -11.43 50.27 72.70
N GLN A 86 -11.58 49.22 73.51
CA GLN A 86 -11.05 47.90 73.18
C GLN A 86 -11.75 47.31 71.96
N VAL A 87 -13.08 47.47 71.86
CA VAL A 87 -13.87 47.01 70.71
C VAL A 87 -13.51 47.80 69.45
N SER A 88 -13.37 49.12 69.53
CA SER A 88 -12.97 49.92 68.36
C SER A 88 -11.57 49.53 67.87
N GLY A 89 -10.61 49.35 68.78
CA GLY A 89 -9.26 48.92 68.44
C GLY A 89 -9.20 47.48 67.89
N LEU A 90 -10.12 46.60 68.31
CA LEU A 90 -10.26 45.25 67.74
C LEU A 90 -10.83 45.33 66.31
N LEU A 91 -11.87 46.15 66.09
CA LEU A 91 -12.50 46.31 64.78
C LEU A 91 -11.56 46.96 63.77
N GLU A 92 -10.74 47.92 64.19
CA GLU A 92 -9.72 48.54 63.35
C GLU A 92 -8.67 47.51 62.93
N ARG A 93 -8.10 46.75 63.88
CA ARG A 93 -7.19 45.65 63.57
C ARG A 93 -7.83 44.59 62.68
N ALA A 94 -9.09 44.22 62.94
CA ALA A 94 -9.81 43.26 62.10
C ALA A 94 -9.98 43.75 60.66
N ARG A 95 -10.20 45.06 60.45
CA ARG A 95 -10.26 45.66 59.11
C ARG A 95 -8.90 45.69 58.44
N GLU A 96 -7.86 46.13 59.15
CA GLU A 96 -6.49 46.13 58.64
C GLU A 96 -6.05 44.72 58.21
N THR A 97 -6.27 43.72 59.07
CA THR A 97 -5.98 42.32 58.73
C THR A 97 -6.83 41.82 57.57
N ALA A 98 -8.10 42.21 57.46
CA ALA A 98 -8.94 41.85 56.32
C ALA A 98 -8.44 42.47 55.00
N ASP A 99 -7.97 43.70 55.04
CA ASP A 99 -7.39 44.40 53.88
C ASP A 99 -6.04 43.77 53.47
N GLU A 100 -5.20 43.42 54.45
CA GLU A 100 -3.96 42.68 54.22
C GLU A 100 -4.22 41.32 53.57
N ILE A 101 -5.17 40.53 54.09
CA ILE A 101 -5.55 39.24 53.51
C ILE A 101 -6.07 39.43 52.08
N THR A 102 -6.89 40.45 51.83
CA THR A 102 -7.47 40.70 50.51
C THR A 102 -6.39 41.10 49.50
N THR A 103 -5.46 41.97 49.91
CA THR A 103 -4.36 42.43 49.05
C THR A 103 -3.33 41.33 48.79
N SER A 104 -2.98 40.53 49.80
CA SER A 104 -2.08 39.38 49.64
C SER A 104 -2.70 38.31 48.74
N SER A 105 -3.96 37.93 48.99
CA SER A 105 -4.68 36.93 48.18
C SER A 105 -4.82 37.38 46.72
N ARG A 106 -5.11 38.67 46.48
CA ARG A 106 -5.16 39.20 45.11
C ARG A 106 -3.80 39.10 44.43
N ARG A 107 -2.72 39.47 45.12
CA ARG A 107 -1.37 39.41 44.57
C ARG A 107 -0.95 37.97 44.27
N GLU A 108 -1.22 37.03 45.17
CA GLU A 108 -0.95 35.61 44.95
C GLU A 108 -1.72 35.08 43.74
N ALA A 109 -3.03 35.39 43.65
CA ALA A 109 -3.85 35.00 42.50
C ALA A 109 -3.35 35.58 41.17
N GLU A 110 -2.89 36.84 41.16
CA GLU A 110 -2.29 37.47 39.98
C GLU A 110 -0.99 36.75 39.57
N THR A 111 -0.11 36.43 40.52
CA THR A 111 1.13 35.70 40.22
C THR A 111 0.87 34.29 39.71
N GLU A 112 -0.14 33.60 40.25
CA GLU A 112 -0.53 32.28 39.77
C GLU A 112 -1.16 32.37 38.37
N ALA A 113 -2.03 33.34 38.13
CA ALA A 113 -2.63 33.56 36.82
C ALA A 113 -1.57 33.86 35.74
N ASP A 114 -0.55 34.66 36.07
CA ASP A 114 0.54 34.94 35.15
C ASP A 114 1.44 33.71 34.94
N GLY A 115 1.67 32.91 35.98
CA GLY A 115 2.34 31.61 35.88
C GLY A 115 1.59 30.64 34.96
N ILE A 116 0.25 30.57 35.06
CA ILE A 116 -0.58 29.73 34.19
C ILE A 116 -0.51 30.23 32.74
N LYS A 117 -0.63 31.54 32.50
CA LYS A 117 -0.50 32.12 31.15
C LYS A 117 0.85 31.82 30.53
N ALA A 118 1.94 31.94 31.30
CA ALA A 118 3.29 31.63 30.83
C ALA A 118 3.43 30.15 30.43
N ARG A 119 2.97 29.22 31.28
CA ARG A 119 2.97 27.79 30.97
C ARG A 119 2.09 27.45 29.76
N ALA A 120 0.94 28.09 29.61
CA ALA A 120 0.06 27.90 28.46
C ALA A 120 0.73 28.39 27.16
N ALA A 121 1.40 29.54 27.20
CA ALA A 121 2.17 30.04 26.06
C ALA A 121 3.33 29.11 25.71
N GLU A 122 4.07 28.61 26.70
CA GLU A 122 5.15 27.64 26.50
C GLU A 122 4.63 26.34 25.87
N LEU A 123 3.50 25.79 26.37
CA LEU A 123 2.89 24.59 25.81
C LEU A 123 2.45 24.80 24.35
N LEU A 124 1.89 25.95 24.01
CA LEU A 124 1.51 26.27 22.63
C LEU A 124 2.73 26.38 21.72
N VAL A 125 3.83 26.98 22.18
CA VAL A 125 5.07 27.07 21.40
C VAL A 125 5.66 25.67 21.16
N ASN A 126 5.72 24.84 22.20
CA ASN A 126 6.23 23.48 22.10
C ASN A 126 5.36 22.61 21.18
N ALA A 127 4.03 22.69 21.32
CA ALA A 127 3.10 21.95 20.46
C ALA A 127 3.21 22.38 18.99
N ASN A 128 3.40 23.67 18.72
CA ASN A 128 3.62 24.16 17.35
C ASN A 128 4.98 23.70 16.79
N ALA A 129 6.04 23.73 17.61
CA ALA A 129 7.35 23.23 17.19
C ALA A 129 7.32 21.73 16.87
N GLU A 130 6.64 20.91 17.69
CA GLU A 130 6.41 19.49 17.42
C GLU A 130 5.57 19.28 16.16
N ALA A 131 4.51 20.07 15.96
CA ALA A 131 3.70 20.02 14.75
C ALA A 131 4.50 20.37 13.48
N ASP A 132 5.41 21.33 13.55
CA ASP A 132 6.25 21.69 12.42
C ASP A 132 7.37 20.68 12.17
N ALA A 133 7.94 20.08 13.22
CA ALA A 133 8.89 18.98 13.09
C ALA A 133 8.24 17.75 12.42
N THR A 134 7.04 17.37 12.87
CA THR A 134 6.31 16.24 12.28
C THR A 134 5.89 16.50 10.82
N LYS A 135 5.49 17.72 10.46
CA LYS A 135 5.27 18.10 9.06
C LYS A 135 6.54 17.98 8.23
N ALA A 136 7.67 18.49 8.73
CA ALA A 136 8.93 18.42 8.01
C ALA A 136 9.40 16.97 7.80
N GLU A 137 9.21 16.10 8.79
CA GLU A 137 9.47 14.66 8.65
C GLU A 137 8.54 14.02 7.60
N ALA A 138 7.23 14.31 7.65
CA ALA A 138 6.27 13.80 6.68
C ALA A 138 6.59 14.27 5.25
N GLU A 139 6.98 15.52 5.08
CA GLU A 139 7.40 16.08 3.78
C GLU A 139 8.66 15.38 3.25
N LYS A 140 9.63 15.08 4.12
CA LYS A 140 10.82 14.28 3.74
C LYS A 140 10.42 12.88 3.29
N PHE A 141 9.60 12.17 4.07
CA PHE A 141 9.12 10.84 3.67
C PHE A 141 8.37 10.87 2.33
N LEU A 142 7.56 11.90 2.07
CA LEU A 142 6.88 12.06 0.79
C LEU A 142 7.84 12.36 -0.35
N ALA A 143 8.90 13.15 -0.11
CA ALA A 143 9.94 13.41 -1.11
C ALA A 143 10.71 12.13 -1.43
N ASP A 144 11.17 11.40 -0.41
CA ASP A 144 11.89 10.14 -0.57
C ASP A 144 11.04 9.11 -1.31
N ALA A 145 9.77 8.92 -0.91
CA ALA A 145 8.84 8.01 -1.58
C ALA A 145 8.58 8.40 -3.05
N LYS A 146 8.51 9.70 -3.37
CA LYS A 146 8.39 10.17 -4.76
C LYS A 146 9.64 9.83 -5.57
N THR A 147 10.84 10.10 -5.02
CA THR A 147 12.09 9.75 -5.71
C THR A 147 12.21 8.25 -5.93
N GLU A 148 11.85 7.43 -4.94
CA GLU A 148 11.85 5.98 -5.06
C GLU A 148 10.86 5.53 -6.15
N ALA A 149 9.62 6.05 -6.15
CA ALA A 149 8.64 5.74 -7.17
C ALA A 149 9.11 6.13 -8.58
N GLU A 150 9.76 7.29 -8.74
CA GLU A 150 10.35 7.72 -10.01
C GLU A 150 11.47 6.79 -10.47
N THR A 151 12.34 6.34 -9.56
CA THR A 151 13.40 5.37 -9.91
C THR A 151 12.83 4.02 -10.32
N VAL A 152 11.79 3.53 -9.63
CA VAL A 152 11.12 2.28 -9.99
C VAL A 152 10.46 2.39 -11.36
N LEU A 153 9.80 3.51 -11.65
CA LEU A 153 9.20 3.75 -12.97
C LEU A 153 10.25 3.86 -14.08
N ALA A 154 11.37 4.53 -13.84
CA ALA A 154 12.46 4.63 -14.80
C ALA A 154 13.06 3.25 -15.09
N ASN A 155 13.31 2.45 -14.06
CA ASN A 155 13.82 1.08 -14.21
C ASN A 155 12.82 0.18 -14.96
N ALA A 156 11.53 0.26 -14.62
CA ALA A 156 10.49 -0.51 -15.30
C ALA A 156 10.39 -0.14 -16.80
N ARG A 157 10.50 1.14 -17.13
CA ARG A 157 10.54 1.61 -18.52
C ARG A 157 11.76 1.09 -19.27
N ALA A 158 12.96 1.19 -18.67
CA ALA A 158 14.19 0.68 -19.28
C ALA A 158 14.13 -0.83 -19.54
N VAL A 159 13.61 -1.61 -18.59
CA VAL A 159 13.42 -3.06 -18.76
C VAL A 159 12.40 -3.36 -19.86
N ALA A 160 11.29 -2.63 -19.91
CA ALA A 160 10.29 -2.80 -20.96
C ALA A 160 10.86 -2.48 -22.36
N GLU A 161 11.63 -1.41 -22.48
CA GLU A 161 12.31 -1.03 -23.72
C GLU A 161 13.33 -2.09 -24.17
N ASP A 162 14.15 -2.61 -23.26
CA ASP A 162 15.09 -3.70 -23.55
C ASP A 162 14.37 -4.97 -24.04
N ILE A 163 13.26 -5.35 -23.40
CA ILE A 163 12.44 -6.50 -23.84
C ILE A 163 11.89 -6.28 -25.26
N LEU A 164 11.36 -5.08 -25.54
CA LEU A 164 10.83 -4.76 -26.86
C LEU A 164 11.92 -4.79 -27.94
N LEU A 165 13.11 -4.25 -27.66
CA LEU A 165 14.24 -4.27 -28.58
C LEU A 165 14.71 -5.70 -28.85
N ARG A 166 14.87 -6.52 -27.81
CA ARG A 166 15.25 -7.93 -27.95
C ARG A 166 14.22 -8.71 -28.75
N SER A 167 12.95 -8.58 -28.40
CA SER A 167 11.86 -9.27 -29.11
C SER A 167 11.80 -8.86 -30.59
N ARG A 168 12.00 -7.58 -30.88
CA ARG A 168 12.06 -7.09 -32.27
C ARG A 168 13.24 -7.68 -33.03
N LEU A 169 14.43 -7.68 -32.43
CA LEU A 169 15.63 -8.24 -33.05
C LEU A 169 15.46 -9.75 -33.30
N GLU A 170 14.92 -10.49 -32.33
CA GLU A 170 14.62 -11.91 -32.46
C GLU A 170 13.61 -12.17 -33.59
N ALA A 171 12.53 -11.39 -33.67
CA ALA A 171 11.55 -11.51 -34.73
C ALA A 171 12.15 -11.19 -36.10
N GLU A 172 12.96 -10.15 -36.22
CA GLU A 172 13.67 -9.80 -37.45
C GLU A 172 14.62 -10.93 -37.88
N ASN A 173 15.38 -11.52 -36.95
CA ASN A 173 16.26 -12.66 -37.21
C ASN A 173 15.50 -13.91 -37.67
N ILE A 174 14.35 -14.21 -37.06
CA ILE A 174 13.50 -15.33 -37.49
C ILE A 174 12.99 -15.09 -38.91
N VAL A 175 12.56 -13.87 -39.22
CA VAL A 175 12.06 -13.53 -40.56
C VAL A 175 13.18 -13.61 -41.60
N THR A 176 14.39 -13.13 -41.31
CA THR A 176 15.52 -13.22 -42.24
C THR A 176 15.94 -14.66 -42.47
N LEU A 177 16.01 -15.48 -41.43
CA LEU A 177 16.30 -16.90 -41.54
C LEU A 177 15.24 -17.64 -42.36
N ALA A 178 13.96 -17.47 -42.02
CA ALA A 178 12.86 -18.12 -42.73
C ALA A 178 12.79 -17.71 -44.22
N ARG A 179 13.13 -16.45 -44.54
CA ARG A 179 13.24 -15.98 -45.93
C ARG A 179 14.40 -16.67 -46.65
N GLY A 180 15.57 -16.77 -46.01
CA GLY A 180 16.73 -17.48 -46.56
C GLY A 180 16.40 -18.94 -46.87
N GLU A 181 15.82 -19.67 -45.91
CA GLU A 181 15.40 -21.07 -46.09
C GLU A 181 14.37 -21.23 -47.20
N ALA A 182 13.39 -20.31 -47.29
CA ALA A 182 12.39 -20.33 -48.36
C ALA A 182 13.00 -20.06 -49.74
N ASP A 183 13.98 -19.17 -49.83
CA ASP A 183 14.69 -18.87 -51.07
C ASP A 183 15.57 -20.04 -51.51
N GLU A 184 16.31 -20.66 -50.59
CA GLU A 184 17.08 -21.88 -50.85
C GLU A 184 16.19 -23.02 -51.33
N ARG A 185 15.06 -23.25 -50.66
CA ARG A 185 14.12 -24.31 -51.06
C ARG A 185 13.54 -24.04 -52.45
N ARG A 186 13.28 -22.78 -52.78
CA ARG A 186 12.80 -22.38 -54.11
C ARG A 186 13.86 -22.64 -55.18
N GLN A 187 15.12 -22.28 -54.92
CA GLN A 187 16.22 -22.53 -55.85
C GLN A 187 16.45 -24.03 -56.10
N GLN A 188 16.37 -24.85 -55.04
CA GLN A 188 16.45 -26.31 -55.16
C GLN A 188 15.35 -26.85 -56.08
N LEU A 189 14.09 -26.49 -55.82
CA LEU A 189 12.97 -26.93 -56.65
C LEU A 189 13.07 -26.43 -58.10
N GLN A 190 13.56 -25.20 -58.31
CA GLN A 190 13.80 -24.67 -59.65
C GLN A 190 14.88 -25.47 -60.39
N ALA A 191 15.97 -25.83 -59.72
CA ALA A 191 17.04 -26.65 -60.31
C ALA A 191 16.55 -28.08 -60.62
N GLU A 192 15.77 -28.70 -59.73
CA GLU A 192 15.15 -30.00 -59.96
C GLU A 192 14.19 -29.98 -61.16
N LEU A 193 13.35 -28.94 -61.26
CA LEU A 193 12.44 -28.76 -62.41
C LEU A 193 13.20 -28.53 -63.71
N ALA A 194 14.28 -27.75 -63.69
CA ALA A 194 15.13 -27.54 -64.86
C ALA A 194 15.79 -28.86 -65.31
N SER A 195 16.37 -29.61 -64.38
CA SER A 195 16.96 -30.92 -64.66
C SER A 195 15.93 -31.91 -65.22
N LEU A 196 14.72 -31.96 -64.65
CA LEU A 196 13.65 -32.82 -65.14
C LEU A 196 13.23 -32.43 -66.56
N ARG A 197 13.11 -31.13 -66.84
CA ARG A 197 12.81 -30.62 -68.20
C ARG A 197 13.91 -31.02 -69.17
N ASP A 198 15.17 -30.77 -68.86
CA ASP A 198 16.31 -31.13 -69.71
C ASP A 198 16.35 -32.62 -70.00
N GLN A 199 16.06 -33.47 -69.01
CA GLN A 199 15.95 -34.92 -69.18
C GLN A 199 14.80 -35.31 -70.12
N THR A 200 13.62 -34.70 -69.95
CA THR A 200 12.47 -34.98 -70.84
C THR A 200 12.72 -34.51 -72.27
N GLU A 201 13.32 -33.33 -72.46
CA GLU A 201 13.70 -32.83 -73.77
C GLU A 201 14.78 -33.70 -74.41
N GLY A 202 15.76 -34.17 -73.62
CA GLY A 202 16.77 -35.13 -74.05
C GLY A 202 16.14 -36.41 -74.59
N ARG A 203 15.26 -37.05 -73.83
CA ARG A 203 14.52 -38.25 -74.27
C ARG A 203 13.67 -38.01 -75.50
N MET A 204 13.03 -36.85 -75.61
CA MET A 204 12.26 -36.49 -76.81
C MET A 204 13.16 -36.36 -78.04
N ARG A 205 14.35 -35.77 -77.89
CA ARG A 205 15.34 -35.68 -78.97
C ARG A 205 15.86 -37.07 -79.37
N GLU A 206 16.11 -37.96 -78.40
CA GLU A 206 16.47 -39.36 -78.65
C GLU A 206 15.36 -40.08 -79.44
N PHE A 207 14.11 -40.03 -78.97
CA PHE A 207 12.98 -40.63 -79.70
C PHE A 207 12.80 -40.06 -81.11
N GLN A 208 13.01 -38.75 -81.30
CA GLN A 208 12.97 -38.12 -82.63
C GLN A 208 14.10 -38.62 -83.52
N ALA A 209 15.31 -38.78 -83.00
CA ALA A 209 16.45 -39.32 -83.73
C ALA A 209 16.24 -40.79 -84.12
N ASP A 210 15.74 -41.62 -83.19
CA ASP A 210 15.39 -43.02 -83.44
C ASP A 210 14.31 -43.13 -84.51
N THR A 211 13.26 -42.30 -84.41
CA THR A 211 12.19 -42.22 -85.41
C THR A 211 12.77 -41.86 -86.78
N ALA A 212 13.61 -40.83 -86.87
CA ALA A 212 14.28 -40.44 -88.11
C ALA A 212 15.15 -41.58 -88.68
N GLY A 213 15.86 -42.31 -87.81
CA GLY A 213 16.66 -43.48 -88.18
C GLY A 213 15.81 -44.61 -88.78
N VAL A 214 14.66 -44.94 -88.18
CA VAL A 214 13.72 -45.96 -88.71
C VAL A 214 13.16 -45.54 -90.07
N TRP A 215 12.84 -44.26 -90.26
CA TRP A 215 12.38 -43.76 -91.56
C TRP A 215 13.46 -43.85 -92.64
N GLU A 216 14.71 -43.57 -92.28
CA GLU A 216 15.85 -43.71 -93.19
C GLU A 216 16.08 -45.18 -93.57
N GLN A 217 16.07 -46.08 -92.59
CA GLN A 217 16.17 -47.52 -92.82
C GLN A 217 15.06 -48.01 -93.74
N ARG A 218 13.81 -47.57 -93.51
CA ARG A 218 12.68 -47.90 -94.39
C ARG A 218 12.90 -47.40 -95.81
N ARG A 219 13.39 -46.16 -95.99
CA ARG A 219 13.71 -45.60 -97.31
C ARG A 219 14.78 -46.45 -98.01
N GLN A 220 15.85 -46.80 -97.32
CA GLN A 220 16.92 -47.63 -97.85
C GLN A 220 16.44 -49.02 -98.22
N LEU A 221 15.61 -49.65 -97.38
CA LEU A 221 15.03 -50.96 -97.66
C LEU A 221 14.11 -50.92 -98.88
N LEU A 222 13.25 -49.90 -99.01
CA LEU A 222 12.41 -49.72 -100.19
C LEU A 222 13.25 -49.52 -101.46
N GLU A 223 14.36 -48.79 -101.38
CA GLU A 223 15.28 -48.61 -102.50
C GLU A 223 16.02 -49.91 -102.85
N GLN A 224 16.43 -50.71 -101.85
CA GLN A 224 16.98 -52.05 -102.06
C GLN A 224 15.96 -52.99 -102.70
N MET A 225 14.70 -52.99 -102.24
CA MET A 225 13.61 -53.76 -102.86
C MET A 225 13.38 -53.34 -104.30
N ARG A 226 13.38 -52.03 -104.59
CA ARG A 226 13.28 -51.51 -105.97
C ARG A 226 14.47 -51.94 -106.82
N GLY A 227 15.68 -51.89 -106.29
CA GLY A 227 16.89 -52.37 -106.97
C GLY A 227 16.87 -53.88 -107.25
N LEU A 228 16.41 -54.69 -106.29
CA LEU A 228 16.20 -56.13 -106.47
C LEU A 228 15.11 -56.41 -107.51
N ALA A 229 13.99 -55.69 -107.46
CA ALA A 229 12.94 -55.78 -108.46
C ALA A 229 13.47 -55.41 -109.85
N GLY A 230 14.28 -54.37 -109.97
CA GLY A 230 14.98 -54.00 -111.21
C GLY A 230 15.85 -55.13 -111.74
N ARG A 231 16.68 -55.76 -110.89
CA ARG A 231 17.49 -56.93 -111.29
C ARG A 231 16.66 -58.15 -111.69
N LEU A 232 15.52 -58.37 -111.04
CA LEU A 232 14.59 -59.45 -111.42
C LEU A 232 13.95 -59.17 -112.77
N VAL A 233 13.61 -57.91 -113.07
CA VAL A 233 13.16 -57.48 -114.40
C VAL A 233 14.28 -57.69 -115.42
N ASP A 234 15.50 -57.20 -115.17
CA ASP A 234 16.64 -57.40 -116.07
C ASP A 234 16.94 -58.88 -116.32
N LEU A 235 16.81 -59.74 -115.29
CA LEU A 235 16.98 -61.19 -115.41
C LEU A 235 15.83 -61.84 -116.21
N ALA A 236 14.60 -61.37 -116.02
CA ALA A 236 13.43 -61.84 -116.76
C ALA A 236 13.53 -61.42 -118.24
N ASP A 237 13.97 -60.19 -118.53
CA ASP A 237 14.24 -59.70 -119.88
C ASP A 237 15.40 -60.50 -120.52
N ALA A 238 16.50 -60.71 -119.79
CA ALA A 238 17.60 -61.54 -120.26
C ALA A 238 17.24 -63.03 -120.44
N ALA A 239 16.21 -63.53 -119.74
CA ALA A 239 15.66 -64.88 -119.91
C ALA A 239 14.64 -64.94 -121.06
N ALA A 240 13.85 -63.88 -121.27
CA ALA A 240 13.01 -63.71 -122.45
C ALA A 240 13.87 -63.64 -123.73
N ASP A 241 15.05 -63.01 -123.64
CA ASP A 241 16.09 -63.02 -124.67
C ASP A 241 16.79 -64.40 -124.81
N ARG A 242 16.54 -65.37 -123.90
CA ARG A 242 17.17 -66.71 -123.87
C ARG A 242 16.24 -67.88 -124.26
N GLU A 243 15.10 -67.58 -124.89
CA GLU A 243 14.21 -68.45 -125.72
C GLU A 243 13.38 -69.57 -125.02
N PRO A 244 12.20 -70.01 -125.56
CA PRO A 244 11.96 -70.38 -126.98
C PRO A 244 10.66 -69.86 -127.65
N ASP A 245 10.59 -69.95 -128.99
CA ASP A 245 9.33 -69.97 -129.77
C ASP A 245 8.38 -71.06 -129.23
N GLN A 246 7.09 -70.73 -129.18
CA GLN A 246 5.99 -71.52 -128.59
C GLN A 246 5.80 -72.93 -129.21
N PRO A 247 4.93 -73.74 -128.60
CA PRO A 247 3.71 -73.99 -129.36
C PRO A 247 2.42 -73.76 -128.57
N ASP A 248 1.45 -73.28 -129.35
CA ASP A 248 0.02 -73.19 -129.12
C ASP A 248 -0.59 -74.54 -128.71
N LEU A 249 -1.30 -74.58 -127.58
CA LEU A 249 -2.24 -75.65 -127.21
C LEU A 249 -3.44 -75.01 -126.50
N LEU A 250 -4.26 -74.33 -127.28
CA LEU A 250 -5.69 -74.32 -127.02
C LEU A 250 -6.22 -75.76 -127.06
N GLU A 251 -7.10 -76.07 -126.13
CA GLU A 251 -8.17 -77.07 -126.23
C GLU A 251 -7.87 -78.48 -125.67
N ALA A 252 -8.04 -78.63 -124.35
CA ALA A 252 -8.70 -79.81 -123.79
C ALA A 252 -9.19 -79.56 -122.34
N LEU A 253 -10.51 -79.73 -122.17
CA LEU A 253 -11.24 -80.06 -120.94
C LEU A 253 -11.88 -78.89 -120.17
N GLU A 254 -13.15 -78.69 -120.54
CA GLU A 254 -14.21 -77.93 -119.89
C GLU A 254 -14.62 -78.46 -118.48
N PRO A 255 -15.73 -78.00 -117.88
CA PRO A 255 -15.78 -77.32 -116.59
C PRO A 255 -16.20 -78.25 -115.44
N LYS A 256 -16.12 -77.78 -114.19
CA LYS A 256 -17.12 -78.14 -113.16
C LYS A 256 -17.08 -77.24 -111.92
N THR A 257 -18.28 -76.77 -111.64
CA THR A 257 -18.85 -76.13 -110.46
C THR A 257 -18.68 -76.95 -109.17
N GLN A 258 -18.85 -76.25 -108.04
CA GLN A 258 -19.21 -76.67 -106.66
C GLN A 258 -18.04 -76.49 -105.66
N ALA A 259 -18.10 -75.63 -104.65
CA ALA A 259 -19.06 -75.37 -103.57
C ALA A 259 -18.41 -75.76 -102.23
N GLU A 260 -18.51 -74.85 -101.24
CA GLU A 260 -18.47 -75.08 -99.78
C GLU A 260 -17.18 -75.74 -99.22
N THR A 261 -16.54 -75.31 -98.13
CA THR A 261 -17.06 -75.13 -96.77
C THR A 261 -15.90 -74.68 -95.86
N GLU A 262 -16.20 -73.84 -94.86
CA GLU A 262 -15.48 -73.78 -93.55
C GLU A 262 -15.41 -75.18 -92.87
N PRO A 263 -14.49 -75.43 -91.91
CA PRO A 263 -14.77 -75.20 -90.47
C PRO A 263 -13.55 -74.63 -89.71
N GLN A 264 -13.73 -73.67 -88.79
CA GLN A 264 -14.04 -73.82 -87.35
C GLN A 264 -13.17 -74.86 -86.60
N LEU A 265 -12.25 -74.38 -85.74
CA LEU A 265 -12.35 -74.23 -84.27
C LEU A 265 -12.06 -75.51 -83.47
N SER A 266 -11.12 -75.41 -82.52
CA SER A 266 -11.25 -75.80 -81.10
C SER A 266 -9.84 -75.76 -80.48
N ASN A 267 -9.52 -74.81 -79.59
CA ASN A 267 -9.98 -74.62 -78.20
C ASN A 267 -9.08 -75.32 -77.18
N ARG A 268 -8.90 -74.62 -76.05
CA ARG A 268 -8.98 -75.11 -74.66
C ARG A 268 -7.64 -75.52 -73.99
N ASP A 269 -7.28 -75.13 -72.75
CA ASP A 269 -7.99 -74.50 -71.61
C ASP A 269 -6.98 -73.86 -70.61
N GLU A 270 -7.46 -72.87 -69.84
CA GLU A 270 -7.29 -72.55 -68.38
C GLU A 270 -5.98 -72.85 -67.60
N ALA A 271 -5.54 -72.12 -66.55
CA ALA A 271 -6.04 -71.10 -65.60
C ALA A 271 -4.78 -70.29 -65.11
N ASP A 272 -4.80 -69.16 -64.38
CA ASP A 272 -5.50 -68.85 -63.13
C ASP A 272 -5.22 -67.37 -62.71
N SER A 273 -6.22 -66.78 -62.05
CA SER A 273 -6.15 -65.78 -60.97
C SER A 273 -5.82 -64.28 -61.19
N THR A 274 -6.91 -63.51 -61.10
CA THR A 274 -7.22 -62.56 -60.00
C THR A 274 -6.65 -61.13 -60.05
N MET A 275 -7.53 -60.16 -60.36
CA MET A 275 -7.47 -58.76 -59.92
C MET A 275 -7.75 -58.65 -58.41
N PRO A 276 -7.37 -57.53 -57.75
CA PRO A 276 -8.49 -56.68 -57.35
C PRO A 276 -8.27 -55.18 -57.58
N ILE A 277 -9.40 -54.54 -57.88
CA ILE A 277 -9.68 -53.11 -57.80
C ILE A 277 -9.82 -52.73 -56.32
N ALA A 278 -9.38 -51.53 -55.93
CA ALA A 278 -9.81 -50.87 -54.70
C ALA A 278 -10.09 -49.38 -54.98
N ASN A 279 -11.14 -48.91 -54.32
CA ASN A 279 -11.97 -47.76 -54.68
C ASN A 279 -11.39 -46.39 -54.30
N ALA A 280 -11.93 -45.37 -54.95
CA ALA A 280 -12.05 -44.04 -54.36
C ALA A 280 -13.14 -44.08 -53.26
N ASP A 281 -12.88 -43.43 -52.12
CA ASP A 281 -13.94 -42.95 -51.24
C ASP A 281 -13.54 -41.62 -50.58
N GLU A 282 -14.52 -40.74 -50.51
CA GLU A 282 -14.46 -39.38 -49.99
C GLU A 282 -14.46 -39.31 -48.45
N ALA A 283 -14.18 -38.08 -48.00
CA ALA A 283 -14.18 -37.54 -46.65
C ALA A 283 -15.25 -38.02 -45.65
N THR A 284 -14.80 -38.24 -44.39
CA THR A 284 -15.44 -37.73 -43.15
C THR A 284 -14.33 -37.49 -42.11
N ASP A 285 -14.11 -36.24 -41.70
CA ASP A 285 -14.49 -35.69 -40.38
C ASP A 285 -14.14 -36.57 -39.16
N GLY A 286 -13.35 -36.00 -38.25
CA GLY A 286 -12.85 -36.70 -37.06
C GLY A 286 -11.69 -36.00 -36.38
N GLY A 287 -11.89 -34.74 -35.98
CA GLY A 287 -10.89 -33.97 -35.23
C GLY A 287 -10.56 -34.61 -33.88
N THR A 288 -9.34 -35.13 -33.73
CA THR A 288 -8.75 -35.37 -32.40
C THR A 288 -7.74 -34.28 -32.08
N ARG A 289 -8.21 -33.27 -31.35
CA ARG A 289 -7.37 -32.37 -30.56
C ARG A 289 -6.63 -33.20 -29.51
N LYS A 290 -5.31 -33.42 -29.66
CA LYS A 290 -4.44 -33.65 -28.51
C LYS A 290 -3.86 -32.31 -28.07
N ALA A 291 -4.43 -31.80 -26.98
CA ALA A 291 -3.95 -30.65 -26.26
C ALA A 291 -2.49 -30.83 -25.80
N PRO A 292 -1.69 -29.76 -25.71
CA PRO A 292 -0.40 -29.82 -25.06
C PRO A 292 -0.59 -30.08 -23.55
N LYS A 293 0.17 -31.05 -23.03
CA LYS A 293 0.36 -31.26 -21.59
C LYS A 293 0.86 -29.94 -20.98
N LYS A 294 0.00 -29.27 -20.21
CA LYS A 294 0.41 -28.30 -19.19
C LYS A 294 1.29 -29.05 -18.19
N ILE A 295 2.60 -28.87 -18.24
CA ILE A 295 3.44 -29.11 -17.06
C ILE A 295 3.24 -27.90 -16.17
N ALA A 296 2.60 -28.18 -15.04
CA ALA A 296 2.28 -27.23 -13.99
C ALA A 296 3.53 -26.44 -13.56
N GLY A 297 3.44 -25.12 -13.67
CA GLY A 297 4.31 -24.22 -12.93
C GLY A 297 4.11 -24.48 -11.44
N LYS A 298 5.12 -25.08 -10.81
CA LYS A 298 5.21 -25.20 -9.36
C LYS A 298 5.63 -23.83 -8.81
N THR A 299 4.65 -22.98 -8.57
CA THR A 299 4.83 -21.79 -7.72
C THR A 299 4.63 -22.17 -6.25
N ARG A 300 5.38 -21.44 -5.41
CA ARG A 300 5.31 -21.28 -3.94
C ARG A 300 6.19 -22.22 -3.11
N HIS A 301 7.27 -21.65 -2.59
CA HIS A 301 7.39 -21.38 -1.15
C HIS A 301 8.38 -20.24 -0.90
N THR A 302 7.89 -18.99 -0.91
CA THR A 302 8.50 -17.91 -0.13
C THR A 302 7.84 -17.94 1.25
N ARG A 303 8.60 -18.31 2.28
CA ARG A 303 8.24 -18.08 3.67
C ARG A 303 9.46 -17.44 4.32
N ASP A 304 9.61 -16.15 4.05
CA ASP A 304 10.53 -15.32 4.82
C ASP A 304 9.73 -14.73 5.98
N ARG A 305 10.08 -15.16 7.20
CA ARG A 305 9.44 -14.76 8.44
C ARG A 305 10.43 -13.84 9.14
N ARG A 306 10.33 -12.56 8.82
CA ARG A 306 11.03 -11.48 9.51
C ARG A 306 10.39 -11.30 10.89
N ALA A 307 11.14 -11.62 11.94
CA ALA A 307 10.92 -11.08 13.27
C ALA A 307 11.93 -9.95 13.44
N GLY A 308 11.40 -8.74 13.60
CA GLY A 308 12.08 -7.51 13.97
C GLY A 308 11.03 -6.66 14.66
#